data_AF-A0A6G3CAB8-F1
#
_entry.id   AF-A0A6G3CAB8-F1
#
_cell.length_a   1.000
_cell.length_b   1.000
_cell.length_c   1.000
_cell.angle_alpha   90.00
_cell.angle_beta   90.00
_cell.angle_gamma   90.00
#
_symmetry.space_group_name_H-M   'P 1'
#
loop_
_entity.id
_entity.type
_entity.pdbx_description
1 polymer ?
#
loop_
_entity_poly.entity_id
_entity_poly.type
_entity_poly.pdbx_seq_one_letter_code
_entity_poly.pdbx_strand_id
1 'polypeptide(L)'
;MPNHIGKASVREYLYVDTPRVRTLLAQLSFGLPEERKSERTRQWTASLTGLDGPQHDEGSREQEVRSLADLHVAMLEDAAEYAKMLLDVSDFSKKPKNWNRGRIHKALNPGSLIRITAPTSIIYPASFAASATALDSLSDDDTFSQDVGKIVRAMYGEHLTLRIYPCGEDDWEYQYSGVVSDPGGYLSGEKSVLFSRLGADPQMWTTVATVSRIPDRDHTPPTVRLEQVMTTLQQALENEEMSRRVLEKMIQESSRAMEGMGLSEAPTWPAVSVIPIAVYREVSPSALPPDLDSDD
;
A
#
# COMPACT_ATOMS: atom_id res chain seq x y z
N MET A 1 15.44 -39.36 1.18
CA MET A 1 14.76 -38.08 0.91
C MET A 1 14.29 -37.53 2.24
N PRO A 2 14.79 -36.39 2.71
CA PRO A 2 14.37 -35.87 4.01
C PRO A 2 12.92 -35.37 3.91
N ASN A 3 12.09 -35.84 4.83
CA ASN A 3 10.70 -35.45 5.01
C ASN A 3 10.60 -33.93 5.26
N HIS A 4 10.04 -33.20 4.30
CA HIS A 4 9.48 -31.87 4.56
C HIS A 4 8.12 -32.05 5.27
N ILE A 5 8.14 -32.39 6.55
CA ILE A 5 7.00 -32.11 7.42
C ILE A 5 6.86 -30.58 7.40
N GLY A 6 5.70 -30.10 6.94
CA GLY A 6 5.45 -28.70 6.64
C GLY A 6 5.87 -27.79 7.78
N LYS A 7 6.84 -26.92 7.53
CA LYS A 7 7.12 -25.80 8.43
C LYS A 7 5.84 -24.98 8.51
N ALA A 8 5.26 -24.86 9.69
CA ALA A 8 4.22 -23.88 9.93
C ALA A 8 4.84 -22.50 9.66
N SER A 9 4.42 -21.82 8.59
CA SER A 9 4.79 -20.44 8.32
C SER A 9 3.74 -19.55 8.99
N VAL A 10 4.18 -18.79 9.98
CA VAL A 10 3.34 -17.78 10.65
C VAL A 10 3.58 -16.46 9.94
N ARG A 11 2.50 -15.77 9.57
CA ARG A 11 2.56 -14.47 8.89
C ARG A 11 2.10 -13.37 9.84
N GLU A 12 2.84 -12.28 9.85
CA GLU A 12 2.44 -11.03 10.47
C GLU A 12 1.92 -10.11 9.38
N TYR A 13 0.65 -9.74 9.46
CA TYR A 13 0.00 -8.84 8.50
C TYR A 13 0.07 -7.40 8.98
N LEU A 14 0.55 -6.54 8.08
CA LEU A 14 0.56 -5.09 8.27
C LEU A 14 -0.69 -4.45 7.69
N TYR A 15 -1.21 -4.98 6.59
CA TYR A 15 -2.39 -4.44 5.92
C TYR A 15 -3.10 -5.50 5.07
N VAL A 16 -4.43 -5.44 5.03
CA VAL A 16 -5.28 -6.23 4.13
C VAL A 16 -6.47 -5.39 3.60
N ASP A 17 -6.63 -5.33 2.28
CA ASP A 17 -7.84 -4.84 1.60
C ASP A 17 -8.93 -5.92 1.65
N THR A 18 -9.57 -6.08 2.81
CA THR A 18 -10.56 -7.14 3.05
C THR A 18 -11.66 -7.22 1.97
N PRO A 19 -12.29 -6.12 1.53
CA PRO A 19 -13.28 -6.17 0.45
C PRO A 19 -12.72 -6.71 -0.87
N ARG A 20 -11.52 -6.29 -1.27
CA ARG A 20 -10.90 -6.70 -2.53
C ARG A 20 -10.44 -8.14 -2.48
N VAL A 21 -9.82 -8.58 -1.38
CA VAL A 21 -9.42 -9.98 -1.17
C VAL A 21 -10.62 -10.89 -1.32
N ARG A 22 -11.73 -10.58 -0.65
CA ARG A 22 -12.97 -11.36 -0.76
C ARG A 22 -13.51 -11.40 -2.18
N THR A 23 -13.52 -10.27 -2.87
CA THR A 23 -14.02 -10.19 -4.25
C THR A 23 -13.18 -11.05 -5.20
N LEU A 24 -11.85 -10.97 -5.11
CA LEU A 24 -10.94 -11.75 -5.95
C LEU A 24 -11.03 -13.24 -5.63
N LEU A 25 -11.07 -13.61 -4.35
CA LEU A 25 -11.21 -14.99 -3.91
C LEU A 25 -12.54 -15.59 -4.38
N ALA A 26 -13.65 -14.85 -4.30
CA ALA A 26 -14.95 -15.30 -4.79
C ALA A 26 -14.93 -15.61 -6.30
N GLN A 27 -14.20 -14.80 -7.08
CA GLN A 27 -14.05 -14.99 -8.52
C GLN A 27 -13.16 -16.19 -8.87
N LEU A 28 -12.09 -16.42 -8.10
CA LEU A 28 -11.14 -17.53 -8.34
C LEU A 28 -11.66 -18.88 -7.85
N SER A 29 -12.40 -18.89 -6.75
CA SER A 29 -12.81 -20.11 -6.04
C SER A 29 -14.30 -20.45 -6.19
N PHE A 30 -15.02 -19.74 -7.06
CA PHE A 30 -16.48 -19.89 -7.28
C PHE A 30 -17.34 -19.77 -6.01
N GLY A 31 -16.87 -19.04 -4.99
CA GLY A 31 -17.58 -18.83 -3.74
C GLY A 31 -16.66 -18.39 -2.61
N LEU A 32 -17.25 -17.78 -1.57
CA LEU A 32 -16.57 -17.47 -0.32
C LEU A 32 -17.00 -18.48 0.76
N PRO A 33 -16.07 -19.06 1.53
CA PRO A 33 -16.42 -19.65 2.81
C PRO A 33 -16.74 -18.52 3.79
N GLU A 34 -17.97 -17.99 3.71
CA GLU A 34 -18.50 -17.18 4.80
C GLU A 34 -18.94 -18.17 5.90
N GLU A 35 -18.21 -18.24 7.01
CA GLU A 35 -18.73 -18.94 8.18
C GLU A 35 -20.03 -18.27 8.64
N ARG A 36 -21.15 -18.90 8.30
CA ARG A 36 -22.47 -18.63 8.86
C ARG A 36 -23.00 -19.91 9.50
N LYS A 37 -22.77 -20.03 10.80
CA LYS A 37 -23.69 -20.72 11.70
C LYS A 37 -23.85 -19.93 13.00
N SER A 38 -24.69 -18.89 12.95
CA SER A 38 -25.47 -18.53 14.14
C SER A 38 -26.58 -19.58 14.32
N GLU A 39 -26.19 -20.79 14.73
CA GLU A 39 -27.18 -21.74 15.24
C GLU A 39 -27.62 -21.24 16.62
N ARG A 40 -28.88 -20.81 16.60
CA ARG A 40 -29.68 -20.30 17.70
C ARG A 40 -29.83 -21.38 18.77
N THR A 41 -28.82 -21.57 19.62
CA THR A 41 -28.95 -22.42 20.81
C THR A 41 -29.76 -21.67 21.86
N ARG A 42 -31.02 -22.09 21.97
CA ARG A 42 -31.92 -21.78 23.08
C ARG A 42 -31.20 -22.01 24.42
N GLN A 43 -30.95 -20.91 25.12
CA GLN A 43 -31.43 -20.70 26.49
C GLN A 43 -31.26 -21.89 27.45
N TRP A 44 -30.08 -21.98 28.08
CA TRP A 44 -29.96 -22.49 29.45
C TRP A 44 -28.73 -21.89 30.15
N THR A 45 -28.79 -20.60 30.45
CA THR A 45 -27.95 -19.97 31.49
C THR A 45 -28.86 -19.56 32.63
N ALA A 46 -29.17 -20.54 33.48
CA ALA A 46 -29.49 -20.24 34.87
C ALA A 46 -28.16 -19.89 35.59
N SER A 47 -28.22 -18.82 36.37
CA SER A 47 -27.26 -18.38 37.40
C SER A 47 -25.84 -18.03 36.96
N LEU A 48 -25.60 -16.73 36.75
CA LEU A 48 -24.76 -15.91 37.65
C LEU A 48 -24.91 -14.45 37.23
N THR A 49 -25.97 -13.83 37.73
CA THR A 49 -26.10 -12.38 37.82
C THR A 49 -25.08 -11.84 38.80
N GLY A 50 -24.25 -10.89 38.36
CA GLY A 50 -23.62 -9.92 39.24
C GLY A 50 -22.18 -9.59 38.83
N LEU A 51 -22.02 -8.35 38.31
CA LEU A 51 -20.76 -7.65 38.00
C LEU A 51 -20.23 -7.89 36.57
N ASP A 52 -20.64 -7.05 35.62
CA ASP A 52 -19.68 -6.58 34.62
C ASP A 52 -20.14 -5.31 33.89
N GLY A 53 -19.20 -4.40 33.65
CA GLY A 53 -19.42 -3.11 33.01
C GLY A 53 -19.60 -3.20 31.49
N PRO A 54 -20.05 -2.12 30.83
CA PRO A 54 -20.22 -2.12 29.38
C PRO A 54 -18.89 -1.74 28.71
N GLN A 55 -18.00 -2.72 28.47
CA GLN A 55 -16.81 -2.53 27.62
C GLN A 55 -16.06 -3.86 27.45
N HIS A 56 -16.34 -4.67 26.42
CA HIS A 56 -15.39 -5.67 25.86
C HIS A 56 -15.87 -6.44 24.61
N ASP A 57 -16.99 -6.09 23.96
CA ASP A 57 -17.48 -6.85 22.78
C ASP A 57 -16.94 -6.34 21.43
N GLU A 58 -16.53 -5.07 21.33
CA GLU A 58 -16.04 -4.49 20.07
C GLU A 58 -14.63 -5.00 19.68
N GLY A 59 -13.72 -5.12 20.65
CA GLY A 59 -12.34 -5.57 20.41
C GLY A 59 -12.25 -7.04 19.99
N SER A 60 -13.07 -7.92 20.58
CA SER A 60 -13.13 -9.34 20.20
C SER A 60 -13.62 -9.52 18.76
N ARG A 61 -14.66 -8.76 18.38
CA ARG A 61 -15.22 -8.80 17.03
C ARG A 61 -14.26 -8.24 15.99
N GLU A 62 -13.48 -7.22 16.32
CA GLU A 62 -12.44 -6.68 15.43
C GLU A 62 -11.30 -7.68 15.21
N GLN A 63 -10.85 -8.38 16.26
CA GLN A 63 -9.82 -9.43 16.15
C GLN A 63 -10.30 -10.64 15.31
N GLU A 64 -11.54 -11.08 15.49
CA GLU A 64 -12.16 -12.13 14.65
C GLU A 64 -12.20 -11.72 13.17
N VAL A 65 -12.57 -10.47 12.88
CA VAL A 65 -12.60 -9.95 11.50
C VAL A 65 -11.20 -9.90 10.88
N ARG A 66 -10.16 -9.51 11.63
CA ARG A 66 -8.77 -9.46 11.15
C ARG A 66 -8.20 -10.85 10.89
N SER A 67 -8.32 -11.77 11.85
CA SER A 67 -7.85 -13.16 11.67
C SER A 67 -8.51 -13.86 10.48
N LEU A 68 -9.80 -13.60 10.24
CA LEU A 68 -10.50 -14.09 9.05
C LEU A 68 -9.98 -13.43 7.75
N ALA A 69 -9.69 -12.12 7.78
CA ALA A 69 -9.11 -11.41 6.64
C ALA A 69 -7.73 -11.96 6.27
N ASP A 70 -6.89 -12.23 7.27
CA ASP A 70 -5.55 -12.80 7.12
C ASP A 70 -5.60 -14.21 6.49
N LEU A 71 -6.56 -15.04 6.91
CA LEU A 71 -6.80 -16.35 6.29
C LEU A 71 -7.22 -16.22 4.82
N HIS A 72 -8.10 -15.28 4.51
CA HIS A 72 -8.54 -15.06 3.13
C HIS A 72 -7.40 -14.65 2.20
N VAL A 73 -6.37 -13.94 2.70
CA VAL A 73 -5.18 -13.63 1.90
C VAL A 73 -4.43 -14.91 1.53
N ALA A 74 -4.16 -15.79 2.51
CA ALA A 74 -3.50 -17.06 2.21
C ALA A 74 -4.28 -17.89 1.18
N MET A 75 -5.61 -17.97 1.33
CA MET A 75 -6.48 -18.65 0.37
C MET A 75 -6.45 -18.01 -1.02
N LEU A 76 -6.42 -16.67 -1.09
CA LEU A 76 -6.34 -15.93 -2.36
C LEU A 76 -5.03 -16.25 -3.08
N GLU A 77 -3.92 -16.25 -2.36
CA GLU A 77 -2.61 -16.56 -2.94
C GLU A 77 -2.56 -17.98 -3.49
N ASP A 78 -3.00 -18.99 -2.72
CA ASP A 78 -3.05 -20.38 -3.17
C ASP A 78 -3.93 -20.54 -4.42
N ALA A 79 -5.12 -19.93 -4.42
CA ALA A 79 -6.04 -19.98 -5.56
C ALA A 79 -5.46 -19.26 -6.79
N ALA A 80 -4.81 -18.11 -6.61
CA ALA A 80 -4.22 -17.34 -7.70
C ALA A 80 -2.96 -18.00 -8.26
N GLU A 81 -2.14 -18.65 -7.42
CA GLU A 81 -1.00 -19.47 -7.86
C GLU A 81 -1.48 -20.68 -8.66
N TYR A 82 -2.49 -21.40 -8.15
CA TYR A 82 -3.08 -22.54 -8.85
C TYR A 82 -3.65 -22.14 -10.23
N ALA A 83 -4.34 -20.99 -10.29
CA ALA A 83 -4.85 -20.41 -11.53
C ALA A 83 -3.75 -19.78 -12.43
N LYS A 84 -2.49 -19.75 -11.98
CA LYS A 84 -1.36 -19.08 -12.66
C LYS A 84 -1.60 -17.59 -12.93
N MET A 85 -2.36 -16.94 -12.05
CA MET A 85 -2.69 -15.52 -12.10
C MET A 85 -1.79 -14.68 -11.20
N LEU A 86 -1.14 -15.29 -10.20
CA LEU A 86 -0.17 -14.60 -9.34
C LEU A 86 1.24 -14.71 -9.92
N LEU A 87 1.83 -13.57 -10.29
CA LEU A 87 3.21 -13.50 -10.74
C LEU A 87 4.13 -13.02 -9.61
N ASP A 88 5.06 -13.86 -9.17
CA ASP A 88 6.13 -13.43 -8.27
C ASP A 88 7.23 -12.70 -9.07
N VAL A 89 7.43 -11.42 -8.76
CA VAL A 89 8.44 -10.59 -9.40
C VAL A 89 9.64 -10.28 -8.50
N SER A 90 9.69 -10.83 -7.29
CA SER A 90 10.68 -10.48 -6.26
C SER A 90 12.12 -10.57 -6.77
N ASP A 91 12.51 -11.71 -7.35
CA ASP A 91 13.87 -11.91 -7.84
C ASP A 91 14.15 -11.23 -9.18
N PHE A 92 13.10 -11.07 -10.00
CA PHE A 92 13.21 -10.41 -11.30
C PHE A 92 13.42 -8.90 -11.14
N SER A 93 12.77 -8.30 -10.14
CA SER A 93 12.81 -6.87 -9.85
C SER A 93 14.05 -6.43 -9.10
N LYS A 94 14.82 -7.34 -8.47
CA LYS A 94 16.07 -7.01 -7.77
C LYS A 94 17.17 -6.41 -8.65
N LYS A 95 17.09 -6.55 -9.97
CA LYS A 95 18.17 -6.19 -10.90
C LYS A 95 17.87 -4.84 -11.59
N PRO A 96 18.61 -3.75 -11.30
CA PRO A 96 18.43 -2.44 -11.94
C PRO A 96 18.36 -2.47 -13.48
N LYS A 97 19.17 -3.34 -14.10
CA LYS A 97 19.17 -3.54 -15.56
C LYS A 97 17.82 -3.95 -16.14
N ASN A 98 16.95 -4.60 -15.38
CA ASN A 98 15.63 -5.03 -15.84
C ASN A 98 14.66 -3.84 -15.89
N TRP A 99 14.81 -2.88 -14.99
CA TRP A 99 14.06 -1.63 -14.96
C TRP A 99 14.48 -0.71 -16.11
N ASN A 100 15.77 -0.42 -16.21
CA ASN A 100 16.33 0.46 -17.23
C ASN A 100 16.06 0.02 -18.67
N ARG A 101 16.06 -1.30 -18.91
CA ARG A 101 15.75 -1.88 -20.23
C ARG A 101 14.26 -2.03 -20.50
N GLY A 102 13.41 -1.65 -19.54
CA GLY A 102 11.96 -1.80 -19.65
C GLY A 102 11.47 -3.25 -19.63
N ARG A 103 12.25 -4.19 -19.11
CA ARG A 103 11.84 -5.60 -19.04
C ARG A 103 10.72 -5.81 -18.03
N ILE A 104 10.77 -5.11 -16.89
CA ILE A 104 9.71 -5.09 -15.88
C ILE A 104 8.40 -4.60 -16.51
N HIS A 105 8.47 -3.43 -17.14
CA HIS A 105 7.35 -2.78 -17.82
C HIS A 105 6.72 -3.62 -18.95
N LYS A 106 7.52 -4.46 -19.62
CA LYS A 106 7.02 -5.39 -20.67
C LYS A 106 6.46 -6.71 -20.12
N ALA A 107 6.88 -7.12 -18.93
CA ALA A 107 6.44 -8.36 -18.30
C ALA A 107 5.12 -8.18 -17.53
N LEU A 108 4.80 -6.94 -17.16
CA LEU A 108 3.60 -6.58 -16.40
C LEU A 108 2.51 -6.05 -17.32
N ASN A 109 1.26 -6.25 -16.92
CA ASN A 109 0.10 -5.63 -17.56
C ASN A 109 -0.75 -4.95 -16.49
N PRO A 110 -1.37 -3.79 -16.77
CA PRO A 110 -2.39 -3.25 -15.88
C PRO A 110 -3.47 -4.30 -15.57
N GLY A 111 -3.81 -4.45 -14.29
CA GLY A 111 -4.71 -5.47 -13.77
C GLY A 111 -4.05 -6.79 -13.36
N SER A 112 -2.77 -7.02 -13.69
CA SER A 112 -2.08 -8.25 -13.28
C SER A 112 -1.88 -8.31 -11.76
N LEU A 113 -2.12 -9.48 -11.17
CA LEU A 113 -1.84 -9.75 -9.76
C LEU A 113 -0.38 -10.16 -9.60
N ILE A 114 0.34 -9.49 -8.71
CA ILE A 114 1.76 -9.72 -8.47
C ILE A 114 2.05 -9.90 -6.99
N ARG A 115 3.10 -10.67 -6.70
CA ARG A 115 3.75 -10.75 -5.39
C ARG A 115 5.16 -10.16 -5.48
N ILE A 116 5.51 -9.32 -4.51
CA ILE A 116 6.84 -8.71 -4.41
C ILE A 116 7.32 -8.79 -2.96
N THR A 117 8.48 -9.41 -2.74
CA THR A 117 9.20 -9.43 -1.45
C THR A 117 10.45 -8.58 -1.54
N ALA A 118 10.45 -7.44 -0.85
CA ALA A 118 11.51 -6.43 -0.91
C ALA A 118 11.42 -5.43 0.25
N PRO A 119 12.48 -4.62 0.49
CA PRO A 119 12.42 -3.51 1.43
C PRO A 119 11.24 -2.60 1.09
N THR A 120 10.36 -2.37 2.06
CA THR A 120 9.13 -1.62 1.88
C THR A 120 9.02 -0.55 2.97
N SER A 121 8.75 0.68 2.56
CA SER A 121 8.44 1.80 3.44
C SER A 121 6.96 2.13 3.36
N ILE A 122 6.34 2.38 4.52
CA ILE A 122 5.00 2.92 4.62
C ILE A 122 5.11 4.32 5.21
N ILE A 123 4.63 5.31 4.47
CA ILE A 123 4.72 6.71 4.85
C ILE A 123 3.31 7.24 5.03
N TYR A 124 3.07 7.94 6.14
CA TYR A 124 1.84 8.68 6.39
C TYR A 124 2.13 10.19 6.39
N PRO A 125 2.05 10.87 5.24
CA PRO A 125 2.44 12.28 5.13
C PRO A 125 1.65 13.20 6.07
N ALA A 126 0.38 12.90 6.33
CA ALA A 126 -0.43 13.69 7.25
C ALA A 126 0.05 13.59 8.72
N SER A 127 0.58 12.44 9.15
CA SER A 127 1.21 12.33 10.48
C SER A 127 2.48 13.17 10.55
N PHE A 128 3.28 13.21 9.48
CA PHE A 128 4.45 14.09 9.44
C PHE A 128 4.03 15.55 9.55
N ALA A 129 3.02 15.99 8.80
CA ALA A 129 2.50 17.36 8.88
C ALA A 129 2.00 17.70 10.30
N ALA A 130 1.32 16.76 10.97
CA ALA A 130 0.89 16.93 12.35
C ALA A 130 2.07 17.04 13.33
N SER A 131 3.08 16.18 13.19
CA SER A 131 4.31 16.24 14.00
C SER A 131 5.11 17.52 13.76
N ALA A 132 5.23 17.98 12.51
CA ALA A 132 5.89 19.25 12.18
C ALA A 132 5.16 20.44 12.80
N THR A 133 3.83 20.48 12.69
CA THR A 133 3.01 21.51 13.35
C THR A 133 3.19 21.49 14.88
N ALA A 134 3.24 20.32 15.49
CA ALA A 134 3.44 20.19 16.93
C ALA A 134 4.85 20.64 17.37
N LEU A 135 5.88 20.34 16.59
CA LEU A 135 7.25 20.78 16.86
C LEU A 135 7.38 22.31 16.71
N ASP A 136 6.73 22.87 15.69
CA ASP A 136 6.79 24.30 15.39
C ASP A 136 5.96 25.14 16.36
N SER A 137 4.93 24.56 16.99
CA SER A 137 4.22 25.21 18.12
C SER A 137 5.11 25.49 19.35
N LEU A 138 6.34 24.99 19.34
CA LEU A 138 7.39 25.29 20.31
C LEU A 138 8.34 26.41 19.85
N SER A 139 8.13 26.93 18.63
CA SER A 139 8.89 27.98 17.96
C SER A 139 8.01 29.23 17.78
N ASP A 140 8.60 30.42 17.72
CA ASP A 140 7.84 31.69 17.60
C ASP A 140 7.40 32.00 16.14
N ASP A 141 7.70 31.13 15.16
CA ASP A 141 7.52 31.41 13.72
C ASP A 141 6.54 30.44 13.03
N ASP A 142 5.24 30.60 13.33
CA ASP A 142 4.13 29.71 12.93
C ASP A 142 3.85 29.57 11.41
N THR A 143 4.48 30.39 10.55
CA THR A 143 4.06 30.52 9.14
C THR A 143 4.54 29.39 8.24
N PHE A 144 5.77 28.90 8.44
CA PHE A 144 6.36 27.90 7.55
C PHE A 144 5.65 26.54 7.65
N SER A 145 5.38 26.05 8.87
CA SER A 145 4.79 24.71 9.06
C SER A 145 3.32 24.64 8.63
N GLN A 146 2.57 25.73 8.77
CA GLN A 146 1.19 25.78 8.28
C GLN A 146 1.11 25.66 6.76
N ASP A 147 2.05 26.28 6.04
CA ASP A 147 2.08 26.24 4.59
C ASP A 147 2.57 24.88 4.08
N VAL A 148 3.59 24.29 4.73
CA VAL A 148 4.01 22.90 4.44
C VAL A 148 2.87 21.92 4.71
N GLY A 149 2.14 22.06 5.83
CA GLY A 149 1.02 21.19 6.17
C GLY A 149 -0.14 21.27 5.16
N LYS A 150 -0.47 22.47 4.66
CA LYS A 150 -1.48 22.65 3.60
C LYS A 150 -1.03 22.02 2.29
N ILE A 151 0.24 22.19 1.91
CA ILE A 151 0.81 21.60 0.69
C ILE A 151 0.77 20.07 0.78
N VAL A 152 1.24 19.49 1.89
CA VAL A 152 1.25 18.04 2.10
C VAL A 152 -0.17 17.47 2.05
N ARG A 153 -1.14 18.07 2.74
CA ARG A 153 -2.54 17.63 2.69
C ARG A 153 -3.16 17.79 1.31
N ALA A 154 -2.85 18.88 0.60
CA ALA A 154 -3.35 19.10 -0.76
C ALA A 154 -2.79 18.09 -1.77
N MET A 155 -1.54 17.65 -1.58
CA MET A 155 -0.85 16.73 -2.49
C MET A 155 -1.12 15.25 -2.20
N TYR A 156 -1.12 14.86 -0.91
CA TYR A 156 -1.14 13.47 -0.47
C TYR A 156 -2.41 13.08 0.29
N GLY A 157 -3.25 14.05 0.65
CA GLY A 157 -4.46 13.81 1.43
C GLY A 157 -4.18 13.14 2.78
N GLU A 158 -5.09 12.27 3.20
CA GLU A 158 -5.00 11.45 4.42
C GLU A 158 -4.65 9.99 4.10
N HIS A 159 -3.93 9.78 3.00
CA HIS A 159 -3.60 8.46 2.51
C HIS A 159 -2.27 7.96 3.07
N LEU A 160 -2.19 6.63 3.25
CA LEU A 160 -0.95 5.93 3.54
C LEU A 160 -0.32 5.57 2.21
N THR A 161 0.94 5.95 2.01
CA THR A 161 1.70 5.56 0.82
C THR A 161 2.58 4.38 1.13
N LEU A 162 2.70 3.47 0.17
CA LEU A 162 3.53 2.29 0.23
C LEU A 162 4.53 2.35 -0.92
N ARG A 163 5.81 2.17 -0.57
CA ARG A 163 6.95 2.20 -1.49
C ARG A 163 7.74 0.92 -1.32
N ILE A 164 7.87 0.13 -2.38
CA ILE A 164 8.62 -1.13 -2.40
C ILE A 164 9.88 -0.91 -3.22
N TYR A 165 11.04 -1.15 -2.64
CA TYR A 165 12.37 -0.91 -3.21
C TYR A 165 13.10 -2.23 -3.53
N PRO A 166 12.73 -2.94 -4.60
CA PRO A 166 13.32 -4.23 -4.94
C PRO A 166 14.82 -4.17 -5.25
N CYS A 167 15.35 -3.02 -5.69
CA CYS A 167 16.79 -2.83 -5.93
C CYS A 167 17.56 -2.36 -4.69
N GLY A 168 16.89 -2.14 -3.55
CA GLY A 168 17.47 -1.50 -2.36
C GLY A 168 17.18 -0.01 -2.32
N GLU A 169 17.49 0.60 -1.18
CA GLU A 169 17.12 1.98 -0.84
C GLU A 169 17.94 3.02 -1.62
N ASP A 170 19.18 2.67 -1.98
CA ASP A 170 20.08 3.52 -2.76
C ASP A 170 19.54 3.77 -4.19
N ASP A 171 18.77 2.82 -4.72
CA ASP A 171 18.18 2.85 -6.05
C ASP A 171 16.67 3.18 -6.02
N TRP A 172 16.30 4.25 -5.32
CA TRP A 172 14.90 4.65 -5.04
C TRP A 172 14.01 4.86 -6.28
N GLU A 173 14.60 5.05 -7.47
CA GLU A 173 13.87 5.17 -8.73
C GLU A 173 13.23 3.84 -9.19
N TYR A 174 13.82 2.70 -8.84
CA TYR A 174 13.33 1.36 -9.20
C TYR A 174 12.38 0.83 -8.12
N GLN A 175 11.13 1.29 -8.18
CA GLN A 175 10.16 1.00 -7.12
C GLN A 175 8.77 0.63 -7.64
N TYR A 176 8.04 -0.09 -6.80
CA TYR A 176 6.59 -0.17 -6.90
C TYR A 176 5.99 0.81 -5.90
N SER A 177 5.13 1.71 -6.36
CA SER A 177 4.50 2.71 -5.52
C SER A 177 2.99 2.52 -5.53
N GLY A 178 2.38 2.56 -4.35
CA GLY A 178 0.95 2.39 -4.20
C GLY A 178 0.40 3.17 -3.03
N VAL A 179 -0.93 3.28 -3.03
CA VAL A 179 -1.68 3.96 -1.98
C VAL A 179 -2.48 2.91 -1.22
N VAL A 180 -2.26 2.85 0.08
CA VAL A 180 -3.00 1.98 0.99
C VAL A 180 -4.34 2.63 1.26
N SER A 181 -5.37 2.14 0.57
CA SER A 181 -6.76 2.49 0.84
C SER A 181 -7.28 1.56 1.91
N ASP A 182 -7.92 2.07 2.97
CA ASP A 182 -8.41 1.22 4.06
C ASP A 182 -9.95 1.17 4.11
N PRO A 183 -10.64 0.70 3.04
CA PRO A 183 -12.09 0.71 2.98
C PRO A 183 -12.73 -0.28 3.96
N GLY A 184 -12.02 -1.35 4.32
CA GLY A 184 -12.46 -2.34 5.29
C GLY A 184 -12.17 -1.96 6.74
N GLY A 185 -11.48 -0.84 6.98
CA GLY A 185 -11.07 -0.41 8.30
C GLY A 185 -10.07 -1.35 8.99
N TYR A 186 -9.27 -2.09 8.23
CA TYR A 186 -8.26 -3.00 8.76
C TYR A 186 -7.21 -2.26 9.60
N LEU A 187 -6.88 -1.02 9.25
CA LEU A 187 -5.94 -0.18 9.99
C LEU A 187 -6.62 0.77 10.97
N SER A 188 -7.93 0.64 11.19
CA SER A 188 -8.68 1.52 12.09
C SER A 188 -8.06 1.53 13.48
N GLY A 189 -7.86 2.71 14.05
CA GLY A 189 -7.26 2.88 15.37
C GLY A 189 -5.73 2.77 15.44
N GLU A 190 -5.06 2.23 14.41
CA GLU A 190 -3.60 1.97 14.46
C GLU A 190 -2.77 2.82 13.48
N LYS A 191 -3.37 3.51 12.51
CA LYS A 191 -2.62 4.28 11.47
C LYS A 191 -1.54 5.21 12.03
N SER A 192 -1.83 5.93 13.11
CA SER A 192 -0.88 6.84 13.76
C SER A 192 0.22 6.12 14.54
N VAL A 193 -0.02 4.89 14.98
CA VAL A 193 0.90 4.07 15.79
C VAL A 193 1.76 3.15 14.92
N LEU A 194 1.33 2.85 13.69
CA LEU A 194 2.13 2.05 12.74
C LEU A 194 3.53 2.63 12.53
N PHE A 195 3.62 3.96 12.40
CA PHE A 195 4.91 4.62 12.16
C PHE A 195 5.85 4.52 13.37
N SER A 196 5.33 4.62 14.60
CA SER A 196 6.17 4.46 15.80
C SER A 196 6.65 3.03 16.01
N ARG A 197 5.91 2.03 15.51
CA ARG A 197 6.28 0.61 15.59
C ARG A 197 7.26 0.17 14.50
N LEU A 198 7.06 0.64 13.27
CA LEU A 198 7.87 0.22 12.12
C LEU A 198 9.13 1.07 11.95
N GLY A 199 9.17 2.27 12.52
CA GLY A 199 10.25 3.21 12.28
C GLY A 199 10.21 3.79 10.86
N ALA A 200 11.24 4.56 10.53
CA ALA A 200 11.36 5.23 9.24
C ALA A 200 12.04 4.37 8.17
N ASP A 201 12.85 3.39 8.59
CA ASP A 201 13.68 2.59 7.70
C ASP A 201 12.84 1.53 6.96
N PRO A 202 13.03 1.35 5.65
CA PRO A 202 12.40 0.27 4.91
C PRO A 202 12.72 -1.09 5.50
N GLN A 203 11.68 -1.91 5.70
CA GLN A 203 11.82 -3.27 6.22
C GLN A 203 11.44 -4.30 5.16
N MET A 204 11.95 -5.53 5.29
CA MET A 204 11.57 -6.60 4.38
C MET A 204 10.11 -6.99 4.58
N TRP A 205 9.28 -6.71 3.58
CA TRP A 205 7.88 -7.11 3.52
C TRP A 205 7.58 -7.84 2.22
N THR A 206 6.55 -8.68 2.25
CA THR A 206 5.92 -9.26 1.07
C THR A 206 4.61 -8.53 0.82
N THR A 207 4.46 -8.00 -0.40
CA THR A 207 3.25 -7.31 -0.83
C THR A 207 2.59 -8.09 -1.97
N VAL A 208 1.31 -8.41 -1.79
CA VAL A 208 0.42 -8.84 -2.87
C VAL A 208 -0.30 -7.60 -3.38
N ALA A 209 -0.25 -7.36 -4.69
CA ALA A 209 -0.83 -6.17 -5.27
C ALA A 209 -1.32 -6.38 -6.70
N THR A 210 -2.20 -5.48 -7.15
CA THR A 210 -2.56 -5.37 -8.57
C THR A 210 -1.78 -4.25 -9.22
N VAL A 211 -1.21 -4.49 -10.40
CA VAL A 211 -0.58 -3.42 -11.19
C VAL A 211 -1.68 -2.48 -11.67
N SER A 212 -1.62 -1.20 -11.28
CA SER A 212 -2.63 -0.22 -11.71
C SER A 212 -2.20 0.56 -12.95
N ARG A 213 -0.93 0.97 -13.00
CA ARG A 213 -0.39 1.74 -14.11
C ARG A 213 1.10 1.46 -14.29
N ILE A 214 1.49 1.39 -15.55
CA ILE A 214 2.88 1.29 -15.99
C ILE A 214 3.15 2.59 -16.75
N PRO A 215 4.03 3.48 -16.25
CA PRO A 215 4.33 4.71 -16.98
C PRO A 215 5.09 4.39 -18.27
N ASP A 216 4.85 5.18 -19.30
CA ASP A 216 5.69 5.16 -20.50
C ASP A 216 7.02 5.87 -20.22
N ARG A 217 8.06 5.45 -20.95
CA ARG A 217 9.33 6.16 -20.93
C ARG A 217 9.18 7.48 -21.67
N ASP A 218 8.85 8.54 -20.92
CA ASP A 218 8.72 9.88 -21.45
C ASP A 218 10.08 10.60 -21.38
N HIS A 219 10.53 11.13 -22.52
CA HIS A 219 11.75 11.91 -22.64
C HIS A 219 11.49 13.42 -22.56
N THR A 220 10.24 13.83 -22.51
CA THR A 220 9.85 15.23 -22.45
C THR A 220 10.12 15.75 -21.04
N PRO A 221 10.86 16.86 -20.88
CA PRO A 221 11.03 17.48 -19.57
C PRO A 221 9.68 17.99 -19.02
N PRO A 222 9.46 17.99 -17.70
CA PRO A 222 8.25 18.55 -17.09
C PRO A 222 8.04 20.04 -17.40
N THR A 223 9.13 20.81 -17.51
CA THR A 223 9.10 22.25 -17.84
C THR A 223 8.49 22.51 -19.22
N VAL A 224 8.86 21.70 -20.21
CA VAL A 224 8.31 21.79 -21.57
C VAL A 224 6.81 21.49 -21.58
N ARG A 225 6.33 20.56 -20.74
CA ARG A 225 4.88 20.31 -20.61
C ARG A 225 4.16 21.50 -19.97
N LEU A 226 4.74 22.12 -18.96
CA LEU A 226 4.17 23.31 -18.33
C LEU A 226 4.04 24.47 -19.33
N GLU A 227 5.07 24.69 -20.15
CA GLU A 227 5.03 25.67 -21.25
C GLU A 227 3.93 25.35 -22.28
N GLN A 228 3.72 24.07 -22.60
CA GLN A 228 2.62 23.62 -23.48
C GLN A 228 1.23 23.88 -22.89
N VAL A 229 1.07 23.72 -21.57
CA VAL A 229 -0.17 24.08 -20.87
C VAL A 229 -0.42 25.59 -20.97
N MET A 230 0.60 26.40 -20.69
CA MET A 230 0.49 27.86 -20.73
C MET A 230 0.19 28.39 -22.14
N THR A 231 0.83 27.83 -23.15
CA THR A 231 0.55 28.18 -24.56
C THR A 231 -0.87 27.77 -24.98
N THR A 232 -1.36 26.60 -24.53
CA THR A 232 -2.75 26.18 -24.77
C THR A 232 -3.75 27.12 -24.09
N LEU A 233 -3.47 27.54 -22.85
CA LEU A 233 -4.30 28.52 -22.12
C LEU A 233 -4.34 29.86 -22.84
N GLN A 234 -3.18 30.36 -23.29
CA GLN A 234 -3.09 31.64 -23.98
C GLN A 234 -3.87 31.64 -25.29
N GLN A 235 -3.75 30.58 -26.09
CA GLN A 235 -4.52 30.41 -27.33
C GLN A 235 -6.04 30.31 -27.08
N ALA A 236 -6.46 29.69 -25.98
CA ALA A 236 -7.88 29.58 -25.62
C ALA A 236 -8.48 30.94 -25.21
N LEU A 237 -7.69 31.78 -24.53
CA LEU A 237 -8.09 33.14 -24.15
C LEU A 237 -8.13 34.08 -25.35
N GLU A 238 -7.18 33.96 -26.29
CA GLU A 238 -7.13 34.80 -27.49
C GLU A 238 -8.27 34.51 -28.49
N ASN A 239 -8.74 33.27 -28.56
CA ASN A 239 -9.80 32.87 -29.48
C ASN A 239 -11.22 32.95 -28.89
N GLU A 240 -11.38 33.34 -27.62
CA GLU A 240 -12.65 33.32 -26.85
C GLU A 240 -13.40 31.96 -26.83
N GLU A 241 -12.82 30.90 -27.40
CA GLU A 241 -13.38 29.57 -27.49
C GLU A 241 -12.87 28.68 -26.35
N MET A 242 -13.36 28.93 -25.13
CA MET A 242 -13.16 28.01 -24.03
C MET A 242 -14.08 26.78 -24.20
N SER A 243 -13.66 25.83 -25.05
CA SER A 243 -14.38 24.57 -25.21
C SER A 243 -14.05 23.60 -24.07
N ARG A 244 -15.02 22.76 -23.68
CA ARG A 244 -14.83 21.67 -22.71
C ARG A 244 -13.60 20.80 -23.06
N ARG A 245 -13.35 20.57 -24.35
CA ARG A 245 -12.21 19.79 -24.84
C ARG A 245 -10.86 20.44 -24.51
N VAL A 246 -10.78 21.77 -24.61
CA VAL A 246 -9.57 22.51 -24.22
C VAL A 246 -9.35 22.41 -22.73
N LEU A 247 -10.41 22.60 -21.91
CA LEU A 247 -10.32 22.45 -20.46
C LEU A 247 -9.88 21.03 -20.06
N GLU A 248 -10.47 19.99 -20.65
CA GLU A 248 -10.09 18.60 -20.40
C GLU A 248 -8.62 18.35 -20.74
N LYS A 249 -8.14 18.87 -21.88
CA LYS A 249 -6.73 18.76 -22.29
C LYS A 249 -5.81 19.49 -21.30
N MET A 250 -6.21 20.66 -20.81
CA MET A 250 -5.43 21.42 -19.82
C MET A 250 -5.34 20.70 -18.47
N ILE A 251 -6.43 20.10 -18.02
CA ILE A 251 -6.45 19.28 -16.80
C ILE A 251 -5.52 18.07 -16.98
N GLN A 252 -5.59 17.38 -18.12
CA GLN A 252 -4.74 16.22 -18.40
C GLN A 252 -3.26 16.58 -18.48
N GLU A 253 -2.89 17.66 -19.17
CA GLU A 253 -1.49 18.07 -19.32
C GLU A 253 -0.92 18.67 -18.01
N SER A 254 -1.73 19.44 -17.26
CA SER A 254 -1.36 19.89 -15.91
C SER A 254 -1.13 18.69 -14.98
N SER A 255 -2.03 17.70 -15.02
CA SER A 255 -1.87 16.46 -14.26
C SER A 255 -0.57 15.76 -14.64
N ARG A 256 -0.31 15.51 -15.94
CA ARG A 256 0.96 14.90 -16.40
C ARG A 256 2.20 15.69 -16.01
N ALA A 257 2.14 17.02 -16.02
CA ALA A 257 3.25 17.86 -15.57
C ALA A 257 3.50 17.68 -14.07
N MET A 258 2.45 17.67 -13.25
CA MET A 258 2.54 17.38 -11.81
C MET A 258 3.08 15.98 -11.53
N GLU A 259 2.63 14.96 -12.27
CA GLU A 259 3.17 13.60 -12.18
C GLU A 259 4.66 13.59 -12.53
N GLY A 260 5.05 14.23 -13.63
CA GLY A 260 6.45 14.31 -14.08
C GLY A 260 7.39 15.05 -13.12
N MET A 261 6.86 15.95 -12.30
CA MET A 261 7.58 16.64 -11.23
C MET A 261 7.62 15.84 -9.91
N GLY A 262 6.94 14.69 -9.83
CA GLY A 262 6.80 13.92 -8.60
C GLY A 262 5.90 14.60 -7.55
N LEU A 263 5.05 15.56 -7.97
CA LEU A 263 4.11 16.28 -7.11
C LEU A 263 2.80 15.53 -6.88
N SER A 264 2.63 14.38 -7.54
CA SER A 264 1.52 13.47 -7.35
C SER A 264 2.10 12.09 -7.03
N GLU A 265 1.34 11.26 -6.31
CA GLU A 265 1.68 9.86 -6.04
C GLU A 265 1.74 8.98 -7.31
N ALA A 266 1.51 9.57 -8.49
CA ALA A 266 1.77 8.93 -9.76
C ALA A 266 3.28 8.64 -9.94
N PRO A 267 3.68 7.38 -10.08
CA PRO A 267 5.06 7.03 -10.36
C PRO A 267 5.44 7.46 -11.77
N THR A 268 6.63 8.03 -11.87
CA THR A 268 7.33 8.30 -13.12
C THR A 268 8.16 7.10 -13.51
N TRP A 269 8.40 6.91 -14.82
CA TRP A 269 9.34 5.90 -15.27
C TRP A 269 10.69 6.07 -14.54
N PRO A 270 11.29 5.00 -13.98
CA PRO A 270 10.97 3.58 -14.18
C PRO A 270 10.04 2.96 -13.13
N ALA A 271 9.47 3.71 -12.20
CA ALA A 271 8.61 3.17 -11.14
C ALA A 271 7.26 2.65 -11.69
N VAL A 272 6.65 1.67 -11.01
CA VAL A 272 5.37 1.07 -11.41
C VAL A 272 4.30 1.34 -10.34
N SER A 273 3.09 1.72 -10.76
CA SER A 273 1.97 1.89 -9.82
C SER A 273 1.35 0.55 -9.48
N VAL A 274 1.08 0.35 -8.20
CA VAL A 274 0.36 -0.81 -7.70
C VAL A 274 -0.77 -0.38 -6.76
N ILE A 275 -1.80 -1.21 -6.66
CA ILE A 275 -2.80 -1.13 -5.60
C ILE A 275 -2.52 -2.29 -4.65
N PRO A 276 -1.99 -2.02 -3.45
CA PRO A 276 -1.73 -3.05 -2.44
C PRO A 276 -3.03 -3.77 -2.07
N ILE A 277 -2.97 -5.09 -1.99
CA ILE A 277 -4.05 -5.95 -1.52
C ILE A 277 -3.73 -6.46 -0.11
N ALA A 278 -2.50 -6.92 0.08
CA ALA A 278 -2.04 -7.37 1.38
C ALA A 278 -0.55 -7.09 1.53
N VAL A 279 -0.13 -6.76 2.75
CA VAL A 279 1.27 -6.54 3.12
C VAL A 279 1.53 -7.36 4.37
N TYR A 280 2.49 -8.29 4.29
CA TYR A 280 2.80 -9.19 5.40
C TYR A 280 4.27 -9.60 5.36
N ARG A 281 4.77 -10.13 6.47
CA ARG A 281 6.09 -10.76 6.55
C ARG A 281 5.98 -12.13 7.21
N GLU A 282 6.92 -13.01 6.89
CA GLU A 282 7.05 -14.27 7.60
C GLU A 282 7.72 -14.03 8.95
N VAL A 283 7.10 -14.55 10.01
CA VAL A 283 7.68 -14.54 11.35
C VAL A 283 8.73 -15.63 11.42
N SER A 284 10.00 -15.21 11.44
CA SER A 284 11.11 -16.13 11.67
C SER A 284 11.35 -16.28 13.18
N PRO A 285 11.60 -17.49 13.69
CA PRO A 285 11.98 -17.66 15.08
C PRO A 285 13.32 -16.95 15.33
N SER A 286 13.36 -16.14 16.38
CA SER A 286 14.63 -15.60 16.88
C SER A 286 15.48 -16.77 17.40
N ALA A 287 16.72 -16.85 16.95
CA ALA A 287 17.73 -17.72 17.53
C ALA A 287 18.76 -16.84 18.23
N LEU A 288 19.19 -17.24 19.43
CA LEU A 288 20.38 -16.65 20.01
C LEU A 288 21.55 -16.98 19.07
N PRO A 289 22.39 -16.01 18.69
CA PRO A 289 23.64 -16.33 18.04
C PRO A 289 24.44 -17.27 18.96
N PRO A 290 25.20 -18.23 18.42
CA PRO A 290 25.91 -19.23 19.22
C PRO A 290 26.85 -18.62 20.26
N ASP A 291 27.29 -17.38 20.04
CA ASP A 291 28.16 -16.61 20.93
C ASP A 291 27.44 -16.07 22.18
N LEU A 292 26.09 -16.04 22.18
CA LEU A 292 25.23 -15.69 23.31
C LEU A 292 24.49 -16.91 23.89
N ASP A 293 24.66 -18.08 23.26
CA ASP A 293 24.09 -19.37 23.68
C ASP A 293 25.04 -20.13 24.63
N SER A 294 26.19 -19.52 24.96
CA SER A 294 27.15 -20.02 25.94
C SER A 294 27.13 -19.18 27.21
N ASP A 295 26.12 -19.41 28.05
CA ASP A 295 26.20 -19.18 29.49
C ASP A 295 25.27 -20.18 30.20
N ASP A 296 25.90 -21.03 31.03
CA ASP A 296 25.43 -22.13 31.90
C ASP A 296 25.12 -23.53 31.31
#